data_AF-A0A914FZ31-F1
#
_entry.id   AF-A0A914FZ31-F1
#
_cell.length_a   1.000
_cell.length_b   1.000
_cell.length_c   1.000
_cell.angle_alpha   90.00
_cell.angle_beta   90.00
_cell.angle_gamma   90.00
#
_symmetry.space_group_name_H-M   'P 1'
#
loop_
_entity.id
_entity.type
_entity.pdbx_description
1 polymer ?
#
loop_
_entity_poly.entity_id
_entity_poly.type
_entity_poly.pdbx_seq_one_letter_code
_entity_poly.pdbx_strand_id
1 'polypeptide(L)'
;MSTVLTSLMCLLHDEEKFAEANQTLSENIWDDRFCVNQNEYYYVKDFLYDANAKISEWQLFAVVRNPLERFLSAFVHLCVNDNHNCFYCNSSFSCLIERAYYQAYGFAEGKDIVRLHVDGHFFPQNWQCQFSEYFGNYKIIHYKSSASQDFDKMVSQIVEILKSRQSIPKKTIKSIRKQLLEKHLTS
;
A
#
# COMPACT_ATOMS: atom_id res chain seq x y z
N MET A 1 5.18 -0.72 -1.04
CA MET A 1 4.03 -1.49 -0.54
C MET A 1 3.59 -0.90 0.80
N SER A 2 2.30 -0.92 1.15
CA SER A 2 1.85 -0.52 2.50
C SER A 2 1.98 -1.72 3.43
N THR A 3 2.80 -1.59 4.48
CA THR A 3 2.98 -2.65 5.49
C THR A 3 1.66 -2.99 6.18
N VAL A 4 0.89 -1.99 6.60
CA VAL A 4 -0.40 -2.20 7.28
C VAL A 4 -1.41 -2.96 6.42
N LEU A 5 -1.50 -2.65 5.12
CA LEU A 5 -2.40 -3.40 4.22
C LEU A 5 -1.92 -4.83 4.01
N THR A 6 -0.60 -5.04 3.90
CA THR A 6 -0.01 -6.39 3.85
C THR A 6 -0.33 -7.17 5.13
N SER A 7 -0.13 -6.59 6.32
CA SER A 7 -0.48 -7.22 7.61
C SER A 7 -1.96 -7.54 7.69
N LEU A 8 -2.83 -6.65 7.21
CA LEU A 8 -4.27 -6.87 7.19
C LEU A 8 -4.63 -8.08 6.31
N MET A 9 -4.09 -8.16 5.10
CA MET A 9 -4.35 -9.29 4.21
C MET A 9 -3.76 -10.60 4.74
N CYS A 10 -2.63 -10.53 5.45
CA CYS A 10 -2.02 -11.65 6.15
C CYS A 10 -2.91 -12.18 7.29
N LEU A 11 -3.39 -11.29 8.17
CA LEU A 11 -4.32 -11.64 9.24
C LEU A 11 -5.62 -12.24 8.72
N LEU A 12 -6.13 -11.76 7.57
CA LEU A 12 -7.34 -12.30 6.95
C LEU A 12 -7.11 -13.64 6.23
N HIS A 13 -5.87 -13.97 5.88
CA HIS A 13 -5.51 -15.24 5.26
C HIS A 13 -5.43 -16.36 6.31
N ASP A 14 -4.79 -16.10 7.45
CA ASP A 14 -4.63 -17.06 8.54
C ASP A 14 -4.64 -16.34 9.91
N GLU A 15 -5.84 -16.16 10.48
CA GLU A 15 -6.01 -15.44 11.76
C GLU A 15 -5.35 -16.16 12.93
N GLU A 16 -5.36 -17.50 12.94
CA GLU A 16 -4.80 -18.31 14.03
C GLU A 16 -3.28 -18.15 14.07
N LYS A 17 -2.59 -18.37 12.96
CA LYS A 17 -1.13 -18.23 12.94
C LYS A 17 -0.67 -16.80 13.12
N PHE A 18 -1.43 -15.81 12.61
CA PHE A 18 -1.15 -14.41 12.86
C PHE A 18 -1.21 -14.09 14.37
N ALA A 19 -2.18 -14.66 15.09
CA ALA A 19 -2.30 -14.51 16.53
C ALA A 19 -1.20 -15.25 17.31
N GLU A 20 -0.84 -16.48 16.91
CA GLU A 20 0.24 -17.27 17.52
C GLU A 20 1.61 -16.57 17.41
N ALA A 21 1.84 -15.84 16.32
CA ALA A 21 3.05 -15.05 16.12
C ALA A 21 3.10 -13.76 16.96
N ASN A 22 2.08 -13.47 17.79
CA ASN A 22 1.93 -12.25 18.60
C ASN A 22 2.13 -10.95 17.80
N GLN A 23 1.76 -10.93 16.52
CA GLN A 23 1.95 -9.78 15.63
C GLN A 23 0.81 -8.77 15.75
N THR A 24 1.11 -7.48 15.52
CA THR A 24 0.11 -6.43 15.31
C THR A 24 0.11 -5.91 13.86
N LEU A 25 -1.00 -5.28 13.43
CA LEU A 25 -1.10 -4.71 12.07
C LEU A 25 -0.02 -3.65 11.75
N SER A 26 0.58 -3.04 12.76
CA SER A 26 1.60 -2.00 12.63
C SER A 26 3.03 -2.49 12.75
N GLU A 27 3.23 -3.71 13.24
CA GLU A 27 4.56 -4.24 13.46
C GLU A 27 5.28 -4.51 12.14
N ASN A 28 6.60 -4.31 12.20
CA ASN A 28 7.44 -4.19 11.03
C ASN A 28 7.67 -5.58 10.43
N ILE A 29 6.87 -5.93 9.42
CA ILE A 29 6.90 -7.27 8.85
C ILE A 29 8.24 -7.59 8.12
N TRP A 30 9.09 -6.60 7.80
CA TRP A 30 10.14 -6.74 6.78
C TRP A 30 11.19 -7.84 7.02
N ASP A 31 11.60 -8.10 8.25
CA ASP A 31 12.72 -9.02 8.52
C ASP A 31 12.29 -10.49 8.66
N ASP A 32 11.02 -10.76 8.97
CA ASP A 32 10.44 -12.11 9.04
C ASP A 32 8.97 -12.09 8.57
N ARG A 33 8.77 -11.84 7.26
CA ARG A 33 7.43 -11.71 6.70
C ARG A 33 6.68 -13.04 6.70
N PHE A 34 5.95 -13.29 7.77
CA PHE A 34 5.13 -14.48 7.99
C PHE A 34 4.29 -14.90 6.76
N CYS A 35 3.63 -13.96 6.07
CA CYS A 35 2.80 -14.23 4.89
C CYS A 35 3.47 -13.98 3.54
N VAL A 36 4.80 -13.83 3.47
CA VAL A 36 5.47 -13.61 2.19
C VAL A 36 5.16 -14.72 1.21
N ASN A 37 4.84 -14.33 -0.02
CA ASN A 37 4.52 -15.23 -1.14
C ASN A 37 3.31 -16.17 -0.92
N GLN A 38 2.50 -16.00 0.15
CA GLN A 38 1.32 -16.84 0.39
C GLN A 38 0.02 -16.21 -0.16
N ASN A 39 -0.07 -14.87 -0.11
CA ASN A 39 -1.24 -14.11 -0.59
C ASN A 39 -0.81 -12.75 -1.18
N GLU A 40 0.35 -12.71 -1.83
CA GLU A 40 0.93 -11.53 -2.46
C GLU A 40 1.05 -11.75 -3.97
N TYR A 41 0.46 -10.84 -4.75
CA TYR A 41 0.52 -10.89 -6.21
C TYR A 41 1.00 -9.55 -6.77
N TYR A 42 1.85 -9.60 -7.79
CA TYR A 42 2.29 -8.40 -8.51
C TYR A 42 1.24 -7.90 -9.50
N TYR A 43 0.44 -8.81 -10.03
CA TYR A 43 -0.52 -8.57 -11.11
C TYR A 43 -1.88 -9.14 -10.73
N VAL A 44 -2.94 -8.36 -10.95
CA VAL A 44 -4.33 -8.78 -10.67
C VAL A 44 -4.71 -9.99 -11.53
N LYS A 45 -4.23 -10.04 -12.78
CA LYS A 45 -4.51 -11.16 -13.68
C LYS A 45 -3.95 -12.50 -13.16
N ASP A 46 -2.78 -12.48 -12.53
CA ASP A 46 -2.12 -13.69 -12.02
C ASP A 46 -2.92 -14.22 -10.82
N PHE A 47 -3.33 -13.31 -9.94
CA PHE A 47 -4.26 -13.63 -8.85
C PHE A 47 -5.58 -14.25 -9.35
N LEU A 48 -6.23 -13.65 -10.36
CA LEU A 48 -7.50 -14.17 -10.89
C LEU A 48 -7.33 -15.55 -11.53
N TYR A 49 -6.19 -15.77 -12.18
CA TYR A 49 -5.84 -17.06 -12.77
C TYR A 49 -5.65 -18.13 -11.69
N ASP A 50 -4.82 -17.87 -10.68
CA ASP A 50 -4.54 -18.81 -9.59
C ASP A 50 -5.77 -19.09 -8.73
N ALA A 51 -6.62 -18.09 -8.52
CA ALA A 51 -7.90 -18.26 -7.80
C ALA A 51 -9.00 -18.90 -8.64
N ASN A 52 -8.78 -19.13 -9.95
CA ASN A 52 -9.80 -19.55 -10.92
C ASN A 52 -11.10 -18.74 -10.79
N ALA A 53 -10.96 -17.41 -10.72
CA ALA A 53 -12.05 -16.51 -10.37
C ALA A 53 -12.21 -15.35 -11.35
N LYS A 54 -13.41 -14.79 -11.39
CA LYS A 54 -13.70 -13.59 -12.20
C LYS A 54 -13.57 -12.33 -11.36
N ILE A 55 -13.11 -11.25 -11.97
CA ILE A 55 -12.99 -9.94 -11.31
C ILE A 55 -14.29 -9.49 -10.61
N SER A 56 -15.45 -9.84 -11.17
CA SER A 56 -16.77 -9.51 -10.62
C SER A 56 -17.11 -10.22 -9.30
N GLU A 57 -16.41 -11.30 -8.98
CA GLU A 57 -16.58 -12.06 -7.73
C GLU A 57 -15.78 -11.45 -6.57
N TRP A 58 -14.84 -10.54 -6.91
CA TRP A 58 -13.92 -9.92 -5.98
C TRP A 58 -14.26 -8.45 -5.75
N GLN A 59 -14.00 -8.01 -4.52
CA GLN A 59 -14.12 -6.64 -4.10
C GLN A 59 -12.72 -6.12 -3.89
N LEU A 60 -12.27 -5.31 -4.84
CA LEU A 60 -10.97 -4.67 -4.78
C LEU A 60 -11.09 -3.34 -4.06
N PHE A 61 -10.07 -2.98 -3.27
CA PHE A 61 -9.95 -1.64 -2.73
C PHE A 61 -8.51 -1.20 -2.71
N ALA A 62 -8.31 0.11 -2.84
CA ALA A 62 -6.99 0.72 -2.87
C ALA A 62 -6.99 1.92 -1.93
N VAL A 63 -5.94 2.05 -1.14
CA VAL A 63 -5.69 3.25 -0.32
C VAL A 63 -4.76 4.17 -1.11
N VAL A 64 -5.29 5.27 -1.61
CA VAL A 64 -4.56 6.26 -2.42
C VAL A 64 -4.22 7.49 -1.60
N ARG A 65 -3.09 8.13 -1.89
CA ARG A 65 -2.65 9.36 -1.20
C ARG A 65 -2.81 10.55 -2.12
N ASN A 66 -2.97 11.74 -1.53
CA ASN A 66 -2.83 12.97 -2.31
C ASN A 66 -1.44 12.97 -2.99
N PRO A 67 -1.35 13.20 -4.32
CA PRO A 67 -0.08 13.09 -5.03
C PRO A 67 1.03 13.98 -4.47
N LEU A 68 0.70 15.20 -4.05
CA LEU A 68 1.67 16.15 -3.49
C LEU A 68 2.16 15.71 -2.11
N GLU A 69 1.24 15.34 -1.22
CA GLU A 69 1.62 14.84 0.12
C GLU A 69 2.47 13.57 0.03
N ARG A 70 2.12 12.65 -0.88
CA ARG A 70 2.91 11.44 -1.13
C ARG A 70 4.31 11.80 -1.64
N PHE A 71 4.41 12.72 -2.59
CA PHE A 71 5.69 13.15 -3.15
C PHE A 71 6.60 13.75 -2.07
N LEU A 72 6.06 14.66 -1.25
CA LEU A 72 6.82 15.29 -0.16
C LEU A 72 7.21 14.27 0.91
N SER A 73 6.31 13.37 1.28
CA SER A 73 6.62 12.28 2.23
C SER A 73 7.73 11.37 1.70
N ALA A 74 7.72 11.03 0.41
CA ALA A 74 8.78 10.25 -0.23
C ALA A 74 10.11 11.01 -0.26
N PHE A 75 10.10 12.31 -0.57
CA PHE A 75 11.31 13.14 -0.53
C PHE A 75 11.93 13.18 0.87
N VAL A 76 11.14 13.48 1.90
CA VAL A 76 11.67 13.50 3.28
C VAL A 76 12.23 12.14 3.68
N HIS A 77 11.49 11.06 3.40
CA HIS A 77 11.92 9.71 3.76
C HIS A 77 13.21 9.30 3.04
N LEU A 78 13.25 9.39 1.71
CA LEU A 78 14.32 8.80 0.89
C LEU A 78 15.51 9.74 0.65
N CYS A 79 15.27 11.06 0.65
CA CYS A 79 16.27 12.06 0.24
C CYS A 79 16.83 12.87 1.40
N VAL A 80 16.09 12.97 2.50
CA VAL A 80 16.52 13.70 3.71
C VAL A 80 16.96 12.73 4.80
N ASN A 81 16.13 11.73 5.12
CA ASN A 81 16.39 10.85 6.27
C ASN A 81 17.31 9.67 5.92
N ASP A 82 16.98 8.91 4.87
CA ASP A 82 17.73 7.69 4.51
C ASP A 82 18.95 8.02 3.63
N ASN A 83 18.88 9.11 2.86
CA ASN A 83 19.90 9.62 1.91
C ASN A 83 20.48 8.56 0.95
N HIS A 84 19.87 7.37 0.87
CA HIS A 84 20.22 6.31 -0.03
C HIS A 84 19.24 6.29 -1.20
N ASN A 85 19.77 6.26 -2.43
CA ASN A 85 19.00 6.05 -3.65
C ASN A 85 17.91 7.09 -3.98
N CYS A 86 18.03 8.35 -3.52
CA CYS A 86 17.21 9.48 -4.01
C CYS A 86 17.64 9.98 -5.40
N PHE A 87 17.64 9.11 -6.41
CA PHE A 87 18.13 9.43 -7.77
C PHE A 87 19.51 10.10 -7.81
N TYR A 88 20.37 9.85 -6.81
CA TYR A 88 21.67 10.53 -6.62
C TYR A 88 21.58 12.08 -6.49
N CYS A 89 20.47 12.59 -5.95
CA CYS A 89 20.24 14.02 -5.74
C CYS A 89 20.53 14.48 -4.30
N ASN A 90 20.89 13.58 -3.39
CA ASN A 90 20.93 13.84 -1.95
C ASN A 90 19.63 14.56 -1.52
N SER A 91 19.72 15.67 -0.78
CA SER A 91 18.57 16.46 -0.37
C SER A 91 18.19 17.61 -1.33
N SER A 92 18.69 17.60 -2.58
CA SER A 92 18.33 18.63 -3.57
C SER A 92 16.95 18.35 -4.20
N PHE A 93 15.97 19.19 -3.84
CA PHE A 93 14.60 19.06 -4.32
C PHE A 93 14.46 19.32 -5.84
N SER A 94 15.19 20.31 -6.38
CA SER A 94 15.17 20.60 -7.82
C SER A 94 15.74 19.45 -8.64
N CYS A 95 16.88 18.89 -8.22
CA CYS A 95 17.46 17.70 -8.84
C CYS A 95 16.48 16.53 -8.83
N LEU A 96 15.81 16.28 -7.69
CA LEU A 96 14.83 15.20 -7.58
C LEU A 96 13.71 15.37 -8.60
N ILE A 97 13.12 16.57 -8.70
CA ILE A 97 12.02 16.83 -9.65
C ILE A 97 12.47 16.54 -11.07
N GLU A 98 13.64 17.05 -11.48
CA GLU A 98 14.15 16.88 -12.84
C GLU A 98 14.39 15.40 -13.17
N ARG A 99 15.05 14.66 -12.27
CA ARG A 99 15.37 13.24 -12.50
C ARG A 99 14.15 12.34 -12.41
N ALA A 100 13.27 12.56 -11.45
CA ALA A 100 12.02 11.81 -11.33
C ALA A 100 11.11 12.06 -12.55
N TYR A 101 11.05 13.30 -13.05
CA TYR A 101 10.32 13.63 -14.27
C TYR A 101 10.93 12.94 -15.49
N TYR A 102 12.26 13.02 -15.69
CA TYR A 102 12.93 12.36 -16.80
C TYR A 102 12.68 10.85 -16.82
N GLN A 103 12.78 10.21 -15.65
CA GLN A 103 12.48 8.79 -15.47
C GLN A 103 11.01 8.47 -15.76
N ALA A 104 10.07 9.22 -15.20
CA ALA A 104 8.64 8.99 -15.42
C ALA A 104 8.24 9.19 -16.89
N TYR A 105 8.80 10.22 -17.54
CA TYR A 105 8.55 10.50 -18.95
C TYR A 105 9.14 9.41 -19.85
N GLY A 106 10.39 8.98 -19.60
CA GLY A 106 10.99 7.86 -20.31
C GLY A 106 10.18 6.57 -20.19
N PHE A 107 9.67 6.28 -18.99
CA PHE A 107 8.80 5.14 -18.74
C PHE A 107 7.51 5.21 -19.57
N ALA A 108 6.84 6.37 -19.55
CA ALA A 108 5.58 6.58 -20.25
C ALA A 108 5.73 6.47 -21.78
N GLU A 109 6.86 6.91 -22.31
CA GLU A 109 7.18 6.84 -23.74
C GLU A 109 7.67 5.45 -24.19
N GLY A 110 7.72 4.46 -23.28
CA GLY A 110 8.19 3.11 -23.60
C GLY A 110 9.68 3.03 -23.94
N LYS A 111 10.48 3.99 -23.44
CA LYS A 111 11.94 3.94 -23.60
C LYS A 111 12.52 2.83 -22.74
N ASP A 112 13.64 2.29 -23.17
CA ASP A 112 14.42 1.32 -22.39
C ASP A 112 15.13 2.02 -21.23
N ILE A 113 14.38 2.25 -20.15
CA ILE A 113 14.90 2.81 -18.90
C ILE A 113 14.88 1.74 -17.80
N VAL A 114 15.94 1.72 -17.00
CA VAL A 114 16.00 0.84 -15.84
C VAL A 114 15.05 1.36 -14.77
N ARG A 115 14.07 0.53 -14.39
CA ARG A 115 13.17 0.83 -13.28
C ARG A 115 13.91 0.72 -11.96
N LEU A 116 13.96 1.83 -11.23
CA LEU A 116 14.56 1.92 -9.92
C LEU A 116 13.53 1.65 -8.83
N HIS A 117 13.98 1.17 -7.67
CA HIS A 117 13.10 1.01 -6.51
C HIS A 117 12.40 2.32 -6.13
N VAL A 118 13.15 3.43 -6.21
CA VAL A 118 12.68 4.78 -5.90
C VAL A 118 11.57 5.28 -6.84
N ASP A 119 11.49 4.76 -8.07
CA ASP A 119 10.43 5.13 -9.02
C ASP A 119 9.04 4.82 -8.44
N GLY A 120 8.92 3.74 -7.66
CA GLY A 120 7.68 3.34 -7.00
C GLY A 120 7.14 4.38 -6.01
N HIS A 121 8.00 5.28 -5.52
CA HIS A 121 7.63 6.33 -4.57
C HIS A 121 7.22 7.64 -5.25
N PHE A 122 7.77 7.92 -6.44
CA PHE A 122 7.57 9.20 -7.13
C PHE A 122 6.66 9.11 -8.36
N PHE A 123 6.58 7.96 -9.03
CA PHE A 123 5.70 7.79 -10.19
C PHE A 123 4.22 7.82 -9.78
N PRO A 124 3.28 8.12 -10.70
CA PRO A 124 1.86 8.02 -10.45
C PRO A 124 1.45 6.66 -9.85
N GLN A 125 0.60 6.67 -8.82
CA GLN A 125 0.21 5.42 -8.12
C GLN A 125 -0.54 4.45 -9.03
N ASN A 126 -1.26 4.96 -10.04
CA ASN A 126 -2.01 4.15 -11.00
C ASN A 126 -1.13 3.43 -12.05
N TRP A 127 0.19 3.70 -12.09
CA TRP A 127 1.14 3.00 -12.96
C TRP A 127 1.65 1.68 -12.38
N GLN A 128 1.17 1.29 -11.20
CA GLN A 128 1.59 0.08 -10.49
C GLN A 128 0.47 -0.95 -10.45
N CYS A 129 0.84 -2.23 -10.36
CA CYS A 129 -0.07 -3.36 -10.11
C CYS A 129 -1.30 -3.44 -11.04
N GLN A 130 -1.15 -3.07 -12.32
CA GLN A 130 -2.27 -2.99 -13.29
C GLN A 130 -3.43 -2.11 -12.81
N PHE A 131 -3.16 -1.14 -11.93
CA PHE A 131 -4.22 -0.37 -11.29
C PHE A 131 -5.02 0.45 -12.31
N SER A 132 -4.39 0.95 -13.37
CA SER A 132 -5.10 1.60 -14.48
C SER A 132 -6.11 0.68 -15.19
N GLU A 133 -5.74 -0.58 -15.45
CA GLU A 133 -6.57 -1.57 -16.16
C GLU A 133 -7.83 -1.95 -15.36
N TYR A 134 -7.69 -2.06 -14.04
CA TYR A 134 -8.77 -2.46 -13.13
C TYR A 134 -9.36 -1.29 -12.36
N PHE A 135 -9.07 -0.04 -12.73
CA PHE A 135 -9.40 1.14 -11.92
C PHE A 135 -10.88 1.20 -11.54
N GLY A 136 -11.78 0.87 -12.47
CA GLY A 136 -13.23 0.84 -12.26
C GLY A 136 -13.72 -0.25 -11.29
N ASN A 137 -12.89 -1.25 -10.97
CA ASN A 137 -13.21 -2.33 -10.04
C ASN A 137 -12.82 -2.00 -8.59
N TYR A 138 -11.97 -0.98 -8.37
CA TYR A 138 -11.49 -0.62 -7.04
C TYR A 138 -12.45 0.34 -6.32
N LYS A 139 -12.75 0.02 -5.06
CA LYS A 139 -13.19 1.04 -4.09
C LYS A 139 -11.97 1.87 -3.66
N ILE A 140 -11.99 3.15 -3.98
CA ILE A 140 -10.92 4.09 -3.62
C ILE A 140 -11.14 4.63 -2.21
N ILE A 141 -10.14 4.42 -1.36
CA ILE A 141 -10.07 4.99 -0.02
C ILE A 141 -8.96 6.03 -0.02
N HIS A 142 -9.25 7.26 0.40
CA HIS A 142 -8.23 8.29 0.51
C HIS A 142 -7.53 8.18 1.85
N TYR A 143 -6.20 8.03 1.80
CA TYR A 143 -5.36 8.01 2.98
C TYR A 143 -5.51 9.30 3.81
N LYS A 144 -5.52 9.13 5.13
CA LYS A 144 -5.48 10.20 6.12
C LYS A 144 -4.41 9.84 7.14
N SER A 145 -3.60 10.82 7.55
CA SER A 145 -2.64 10.62 8.63
C SER A 145 -3.38 10.46 9.96
N SER A 146 -2.76 9.81 10.95
CA SER A 146 -3.32 9.65 12.30
C SER A 146 -3.54 10.96 13.05
N ALA A 147 -2.90 12.05 12.60
CA ALA A 147 -3.12 13.41 13.09
C ALA A 147 -4.36 14.09 12.47
N SER A 148 -4.91 13.55 11.39
CA SER A 148 -6.09 14.11 10.71
C SER A 148 -7.37 13.77 11.46
N GLN A 149 -8.29 14.73 11.56
CA GLN A 149 -9.65 14.51 12.06
C GLN A 149 -10.46 13.49 11.23
N ASP A 150 -10.04 13.23 9.99
CA ASP A 150 -10.69 12.28 9.08
C ASP A 150 -10.07 10.87 9.13
N PHE A 151 -9.08 10.63 10.00
CA PHE A 151 -8.46 9.32 10.15
C PHE A 151 -9.47 8.21 10.47
N ASP A 152 -10.34 8.46 11.44
CA ASP A 152 -11.38 7.52 11.86
C ASP A 152 -12.38 7.22 10.73
N LYS A 153 -12.62 8.20 9.85
CA LYS A 153 -13.47 8.00 8.67
C LYS A 153 -12.82 7.07 7.67
N MET A 154 -11.53 7.26 7.38
CA MET A 154 -10.75 6.36 6.52
C MET A 154 -10.76 4.93 7.07
N VAL A 155 -10.48 4.76 8.37
CA VAL A 155 -10.51 3.43 9.02
C VAL A 155 -11.92 2.82 8.95
N SER A 156 -12.96 3.64 9.11
CA SER A 156 -14.35 3.17 8.99
C SER A 156 -14.66 2.68 7.57
N GLN A 157 -14.16 3.34 6.51
CA GLN A 157 -14.32 2.86 5.14
C GLN A 157 -13.70 1.48 4.93
N ILE A 158 -12.49 1.23 5.48
CA ILE A 158 -11.86 -0.10 5.45
C ILE A 158 -12.73 -1.12 6.18
N VAL A 159 -13.20 -0.79 7.39
CA VAL A 159 -14.04 -1.68 8.20
C VAL A 159 -15.36 -2.02 7.51
N GLU A 160 -16.01 -1.07 6.82
CA GLU A 160 -17.23 -1.34 6.07
C GLU A 160 -17.00 -2.30 4.89
N ILE A 161 -15.84 -2.22 4.23
CA ILE A 161 -15.44 -3.20 3.21
C ILE A 161 -15.29 -4.60 3.80
N LEU A 162 -14.73 -4.72 5.01
CA LEU A 162 -14.60 -6.02 5.67
C LEU A 162 -15.96 -6.56 6.12
N LYS A 163 -16.84 -5.70 6.66
CA LYS A 163 -18.21 -6.08 7.06
C LYS A 163 -19.07 -6.57 5.91
N SER A 164 -18.83 -6.11 4.68
CA SER A 164 -19.56 -6.59 3.51
C SER A 164 -19.16 -8.02 3.11
N ARG A 165 -18.21 -8.65 3.79
CA ARG A 165 -17.81 -10.05 3.59
C ARG A 165 -18.34 -10.94 4.71
N GLN A 166 -19.22 -11.88 4.34
CA GLN A 166 -19.85 -12.79 5.30
C GLN A 166 -18.86 -13.75 5.96
N SER A 167 -17.73 -14.05 5.30
CA SER A 167 -16.70 -14.96 5.79
C SER A 167 -15.85 -14.40 6.92
N ILE A 168 -15.86 -13.08 7.16
CA ILE A 168 -14.99 -12.47 8.18
C ILE A 168 -15.77 -12.37 9.50
N PRO A 169 -15.31 -13.03 10.59
CA PRO A 169 -16.01 -12.97 11.86
C PRO A 169 -16.09 -11.55 12.43
N LYS A 170 -17.23 -11.21 13.06
CA LYS A 170 -17.43 -9.89 13.69
C LYS A 170 -16.36 -9.55 14.73
N LYS A 171 -15.86 -10.57 15.46
CA LYS A 171 -14.79 -10.42 16.45
C LYS A 171 -13.48 -9.97 15.79
N THR A 172 -13.11 -10.60 14.67
CA THR A 172 -11.94 -10.25 13.85
C THR A 172 -12.03 -8.82 13.35
N ILE A 173 -13.19 -8.41 12.79
CA ILE A 173 -13.41 -7.03 12.34
C ILE A 173 -13.26 -6.02 13.48
N LYS A 174 -13.78 -6.33 14.67
CA LYS A 174 -13.63 -5.47 15.86
C LYS A 174 -12.16 -5.36 16.29
N SER A 175 -11.41 -6.46 16.23
CA SER A 175 -9.97 -6.48 16.51
C SER A 175 -9.20 -5.62 15.50
N ILE A 176 -9.44 -5.80 14.20
CA ILE A 176 -8.83 -5.00 13.13
C ILE A 176 -9.10 -3.51 13.32
N ARG A 177 -10.36 -3.13 13.58
CA ARG A 177 -10.72 -1.73 13.83
C ARG A 177 -9.92 -1.16 15.00
N LYS A 178 -9.81 -1.92 16.10
CA LYS A 178 -9.07 -1.48 17.28
C LYS A 178 -7.60 -1.24 16.93
N GLN A 179 -6.94 -2.20 16.29
CA GLN A 179 -5.52 -2.10 15.90
C GLN A 179 -5.27 -0.95 14.91
N LEU A 180 -6.16 -0.74 13.93
CA LEU A 180 -6.03 0.39 12.99
C LEU A 180 -6.19 1.77 13.65
N LEU A 181 -6.94 1.85 14.76
CA LEU A 181 -7.17 3.10 15.51
C LEU A 181 -6.15 3.31 16.63
N GLU A 182 -5.43 2.27 17.04
CA GLU A 182 -4.36 2.39 18.01
C GLU A 182 -3.30 3.34 17.41
N LYS A 183 -3.13 4.49 18.06
CA LYS A 183 -2.16 5.49 17.61
C LYS A 183 -0.77 4.90 17.83
N HIS A 184 -0.17 4.45 16.75
CA HIS A 184 1.26 4.20 16.77
C HIS A 184 1.95 5.56 16.87
N LEU A 185 2.49 5.82 18.06
CA LEU A 185 3.53 6.81 18.29
C LEU A 185 4.74 6.37 17.45
N THR A 186 4.73 6.68 16.16
CA THR A 186 5.95 6.65 15.37
C THR A 186 6.77 7.86 15.82
N SER A 187 7.77 7.59 16.66
CA SER A 187 8.89 8.49 16.96
C SER A 187 9.59 8.95 15.69
#